data_AF-A0A8J7PB30-F1
#
_entry.id   AF-A0A8J7PB30-F1
#
_cell.length_a   1.000
_cell.length_b   1.000
_cell.length_c   1.000
_cell.angle_alpha   90.00
_cell.angle_beta   90.00
_cell.angle_gamma   90.00
#
_symmetry.space_group_name_H-M   'P 1'
#
loop_
_entity.id
_entity.type
_entity.pdbx_description
1 polymer ?
#
loop_
_entity_poly.entity_id
_entity_poly.type
_entity_poly.pdbx_seq_one_letter_code
_entity_poly.pdbx_strand_id
1 'polypeptide(L)'
;MPNLAKLLKDEIVRLARRELKSQTAALQRASTRQRKDIAALKRQQLQTEKALKALAKHGGKATAAVMRPEPEGKAGFRFRADGFRALRERLGISAEQMGKLLGVSGQSVYGWEQKKTTPRRSQLPAIAAVRAMGKRAVAERLAQAKK
;
A
#
# COMPACT_ATOMS: atom_id res chain seq x y z
N MET A 1 55.30 24.71 -52.04
CA MET A 1 55.15 25.55 -50.83
C MET A 1 53.94 25.07 -50.05
N PRO A 2 54.06 24.67 -48.77
CA PRO A 2 52.91 24.26 -47.97
C PRO A 2 51.91 25.41 -47.82
N ASN A 3 50.64 25.14 -48.07
CA ASN A 3 49.56 26.13 -47.99
C ASN A 3 49.17 26.38 -46.53
N LEU A 4 49.80 27.35 -45.89
CA LEU A 4 49.59 27.75 -44.48
C LEU A 4 48.12 27.97 -44.12
N ALA A 5 47.34 28.57 -45.01
CA ALA A 5 45.91 28.80 -44.78
C ALA A 5 45.12 27.49 -44.66
N LYS A 6 45.52 26.45 -45.40
CA LYS A 6 44.93 25.11 -45.28
C LYS A 6 45.29 24.46 -43.94
N LEU A 7 46.58 24.49 -43.59
CA LEU A 7 47.07 23.89 -42.34
C LEU A 7 46.39 24.52 -41.10
N LEU A 8 46.24 25.84 -41.10
CA LEU A 8 45.62 26.57 -40.00
C LEU A 8 44.10 26.30 -39.90
N LYS A 9 43.40 26.20 -41.04
CA LYS A 9 41.98 25.77 -41.05
C LYS A 9 41.81 24.36 -40.50
N ASP A 10 42.67 23.43 -40.92
CA ASP A 10 42.63 22.03 -40.45
C ASP A 10 42.85 21.96 -38.93
N GLU A 11 43.79 22.76 -38.40
CA GLU A 11 44.06 22.82 -36.97
C GLU A 11 42.92 23.46 -36.16
N ILE A 12 42.31 24.53 -36.67
CA ILE A 12 41.10 25.13 -36.06
C ILE A 12 39.97 24.10 -35.99
N VAL A 13 39.72 23.37 -37.08
CA VAL A 13 38.67 22.35 -37.13
C VAL A 13 38.97 21.23 -36.13
N ARG A 14 40.23 20.80 -36.03
CA ARG A 14 40.66 19.78 -35.07
C ARG A 14 40.43 20.22 -33.63
N LEU A 15 40.83 21.44 -33.27
CA LEU A 15 40.64 22.00 -31.94
C LEU A 15 39.15 22.19 -31.61
N ALA A 16 38.37 22.74 -32.54
CA ALA A 16 36.92 22.91 -32.36
C ALA A 16 36.22 21.56 -32.13
N ARG A 17 36.57 20.52 -32.90
CA ARG A 17 36.04 19.15 -32.68
C ARG A 17 36.46 18.57 -31.33
N ARG A 18 37.70 18.81 -30.91
CA ARG A 18 38.20 18.35 -29.60
C ARG A 18 37.42 18.99 -28.46
N GLU A 19 37.18 20.29 -28.55
CA GLU A 19 36.47 21.07 -27.53
C GLU A 19 34.97 20.73 -27.49
N LEU A 20 34.32 20.58 -28.64
CA LEU A 20 32.93 20.13 -28.68
C LEU A 20 32.78 18.72 -28.09
N LYS A 21 33.75 17.84 -28.34
CA LYS A 21 33.76 16.49 -27.76
C LYS A 21 33.95 16.52 -26.25
N SER A 22 34.86 17.34 -25.72
CA SER A 22 35.08 17.45 -24.27
C SER A 22 33.83 17.97 -23.56
N GLN A 23 33.18 19.01 -24.11
CA GLN A 23 31.98 19.61 -23.53
C GLN A 23 30.76 18.68 -23.59
N THR A 24 30.59 17.92 -24.68
CA THR A 24 29.39 17.07 -24.88
C THR A 24 29.53 15.64 -24.35
N ALA A 25 30.75 15.15 -24.09
CA ALA A 25 30.97 13.75 -23.68
C ALA A 25 30.24 13.38 -22.38
N ALA A 26 30.23 14.26 -21.38
CA ALA A 26 29.52 14.01 -20.13
C ALA A 26 28.01 13.88 -20.34
N LEU A 27 27.42 14.78 -21.13
CA LEU A 27 26.00 14.76 -21.47
C LEU A 27 25.62 13.50 -22.27
N GLN A 28 26.43 13.09 -23.24
CA GLN A 28 26.21 11.87 -24.02
C GLN A 28 26.24 10.61 -23.13
N ARG A 29 27.19 10.54 -22.18
CA ARG A 29 27.26 9.44 -21.19
C ARG A 29 26.05 9.45 -20.27
N ALA A 30 25.64 10.61 -19.77
CA ALA A 30 24.45 10.74 -18.94
C ALA A 30 23.18 10.29 -19.69
N SER A 31 23.02 10.73 -20.95
CA SER A 31 21.89 10.34 -21.80
C SER A 31 21.84 8.83 -22.08
N THR A 32 22.99 8.20 -22.35
CA THR A 32 23.02 6.75 -22.57
C THR A 32 22.74 5.97 -21.29
N ARG A 33 23.24 6.42 -20.14
CA ARG A 33 22.91 5.84 -18.83
C ARG A 33 21.43 5.97 -18.50
N GLN A 34 20.86 7.17 -18.63
CA GLN A 34 19.43 7.42 -18.39
C GLN A 34 18.55 6.56 -19.29
N ARG A 35 18.89 6.39 -20.59
CA ARG A 35 18.15 5.50 -21.48
C ARG A 35 18.15 4.04 -21.00
N LYS A 36 19.28 3.55 -20.47
CA LYS A 36 19.37 2.21 -19.87
C LYS A 36 18.54 2.10 -18.59
N ASP A 37 18.62 3.10 -17.71
CA ASP A 37 17.89 3.13 -16.44
C ASP A 37 16.37 3.17 -16.69
N ILE A 38 15.90 3.99 -17.63
CA ILE A 38 14.48 4.05 -18.04
C ILE A 38 14.03 2.69 -18.57
N ALA A 39 14.84 2.02 -19.40
CA ALA A 39 14.49 0.69 -19.91
C ALA A 39 14.42 -0.36 -18.78
N ALA A 40 15.32 -0.30 -17.80
CA ALA A 40 15.31 -1.18 -16.64
C ALA A 40 14.07 -0.95 -15.77
N LEU A 41 13.75 0.32 -15.46
CA LEU A 41 12.57 0.70 -14.68
C LEU A 41 11.27 0.25 -15.36
N LYS A 42 11.13 0.47 -16.67
CA LYS A 42 9.96 0.01 -17.43
C LYS A 42 9.81 -1.51 -17.38
N ARG A 43 10.91 -2.27 -17.45
CA ARG A 43 10.90 -3.73 -17.31
C ARG A 43 10.46 -4.15 -15.90
N GLN A 44 10.99 -3.50 -14.86
CA GLN A 44 10.59 -3.77 -13.48
C GLN A 44 9.11 -3.46 -13.26
N GLN A 45 8.61 -2.34 -13.76
CA GLN A 45 7.20 -1.98 -13.68
C GLN A 45 6.31 -3.04 -14.35
N LEU A 46 6.67 -3.51 -15.54
CA LEU A 46 5.91 -4.58 -16.20
C LEU A 46 5.97 -5.91 -15.42
N GLN A 47 7.11 -6.23 -14.81
CA GLN A 47 7.24 -7.43 -13.97
C GLN A 47 6.39 -7.35 -12.70
N THR A 48 6.40 -6.21 -12.01
CA THR A 48 5.59 -6.00 -10.80
C THR A 48 4.10 -5.98 -11.15
N GLU A 49 3.69 -5.32 -12.23
CA GLU A 49 2.30 -5.36 -12.71
C GLU A 49 1.85 -6.78 -13.06
N LYS A 50 2.71 -7.58 -13.70
CA LYS A 50 2.44 -9.00 -13.97
C LYS A 50 2.32 -9.80 -12.68
N ALA A 51 3.22 -9.60 -11.72
CA ALA A 51 3.16 -10.26 -10.42
C ALA A 51 1.88 -9.88 -9.65
N LEU A 52 1.48 -8.62 -9.68
CA LEU A 52 0.22 -8.14 -9.10
C LEU A 52 -0.99 -8.76 -9.80
N LYS A 53 -1.01 -8.86 -11.13
CA LYS A 53 -2.08 -9.55 -11.87
C LYS A 53 -2.12 -11.04 -11.57
N ALA A 54 -0.96 -11.70 -11.46
CA ALA A 54 -0.87 -13.09 -11.05
C ALA A 54 -1.38 -13.29 -9.62
N LEU A 55 -0.97 -12.43 -8.68
CA LEU A 55 -1.47 -12.44 -7.31
C LEU A 55 -2.95 -12.07 -7.23
N ALA A 56 -3.47 -11.19 -8.09
CA ALA A 56 -4.91 -10.91 -8.14
C ALA A 56 -5.69 -12.11 -8.70
N LYS A 57 -5.14 -12.85 -9.67
CA LYS A 57 -5.76 -14.05 -10.25
C LYS A 57 -5.73 -15.25 -9.28
N HIS A 58 -4.62 -15.46 -8.59
CA HIS A 58 -4.46 -16.54 -7.61
C HIS A 58 -5.03 -16.17 -6.24
N GLY A 59 -4.85 -14.91 -5.84
CA GLY A 59 -5.50 -14.29 -4.70
C GLY A 59 -7.00 -14.24 -4.87
N GLY A 60 -7.53 -14.06 -6.08
CA GLY A 60 -8.96 -14.22 -6.38
C GLY A 60 -9.48 -15.65 -6.19
N LYS A 61 -8.64 -16.68 -6.41
CA LYS A 61 -8.99 -18.08 -6.07
C LYS A 61 -8.86 -18.37 -4.58
N ALA A 62 -7.85 -17.80 -3.90
CA ALA A 62 -7.69 -17.93 -2.45
C ALA A 62 -8.72 -17.08 -1.67
N THR A 63 -9.13 -15.92 -2.19
CA THR A 63 -10.18 -15.08 -1.63
C THR A 63 -11.56 -15.55 -2.06
N ALA A 64 -11.77 -16.12 -3.26
CA ALA A 64 -13.03 -16.79 -3.60
C ALA A 64 -13.20 -18.14 -2.90
N ALA A 65 -12.11 -18.83 -2.53
CA ALA A 65 -12.17 -19.95 -1.57
C ALA A 65 -12.47 -19.49 -0.13
N VAL A 66 -12.21 -18.20 0.19
CA VAL A 66 -12.58 -17.56 1.46
C VAL A 66 -13.95 -16.83 1.38
N MET A 67 -14.46 -16.53 0.18
CA MET A 67 -15.73 -15.80 -0.08
C MET A 67 -16.84 -16.67 -0.69
N ARG A 68 -16.59 -17.96 -0.97
CA ARG A 68 -17.67 -18.90 -1.28
C ARG A 68 -18.37 -19.22 0.05
N PRO A 69 -19.66 -18.91 0.22
CA PRO A 69 -20.40 -19.40 1.37
C PRO A 69 -20.71 -20.87 1.07
N GLU A 70 -19.73 -21.74 1.31
CA GLU A 70 -20.03 -23.15 1.54
C GLU A 70 -20.84 -23.24 2.85
N PRO A 71 -21.95 -24.00 2.85
CA PRO A 71 -22.69 -24.25 4.07
C PRO A 71 -21.83 -25.13 4.99
N GLU A 72 -21.92 -24.83 6.28
CA GLU A 72 -21.43 -25.63 7.41
C GLU A 72 -19.96 -25.46 7.88
N GLY A 73 -19.83 -25.06 9.16
CA GLY A 73 -18.87 -25.73 10.05
C GLY A 73 -17.49 -25.09 10.27
N LYS A 74 -17.40 -24.18 11.25
CA LYS A 74 -16.27 -24.05 12.20
C LYS A 74 -14.87 -23.67 11.64
N ALA A 75 -14.73 -22.47 11.10
CA ALA A 75 -13.50 -21.67 11.31
C ALA A 75 -13.87 -20.44 12.14
N GLY A 76 -13.99 -20.66 13.45
CA GLY A 76 -14.55 -19.70 14.39
C GLY A 76 -13.83 -18.36 14.35
N PHE A 77 -14.60 -17.28 14.19
CA PHE A 77 -14.18 -15.91 14.47
C PHE A 77 -13.80 -15.83 15.96
N ARG A 78 -12.56 -16.22 16.29
CA ARG A 78 -12.12 -16.32 17.68
C ARG A 78 -11.83 -14.91 18.17
N PHE A 79 -12.71 -14.40 19.02
CA PHE A 79 -12.51 -13.16 19.73
C PHE A 79 -11.21 -13.22 20.55
N ARG A 80 -10.32 -12.22 20.38
CA ARG A 80 -9.12 -12.03 21.18
C ARG A 80 -9.22 -10.67 21.85
N ALA A 81 -9.26 -10.64 23.18
CA ALA A 81 -9.38 -9.41 23.98
C ALA A 81 -8.25 -8.41 23.68
N ASP A 82 -7.01 -8.90 23.58
CA ASP A 82 -5.83 -8.05 23.33
C ASP A 82 -5.91 -7.37 21.95
N GLY A 83 -6.34 -8.13 20.93
CA GLY A 83 -6.55 -7.60 19.57
C GLY A 83 -7.75 -6.64 19.48
N PHE A 84 -8.75 -6.81 20.34
CA PHE A 84 -9.91 -5.93 20.41
C PHE A 84 -9.57 -4.58 21.07
N ARG A 85 -8.75 -4.58 22.13
CA ARG A 85 -8.19 -3.34 22.70
C ARG A 85 -7.32 -2.59 21.68
N ALA A 86 -6.40 -3.29 21.03
CA ALA A 86 -5.56 -2.70 19.99
C ALA A 86 -6.38 -2.13 18.82
N LEU A 87 -7.49 -2.78 18.44
CA LEU A 87 -8.42 -2.25 17.45
C LEU A 87 -9.06 -0.93 17.92
N ARG A 88 -9.50 -0.85 19.17
CA ARG A 88 -10.08 0.37 19.75
C ARG A 88 -9.07 1.52 19.77
N GLU A 89 -7.84 1.25 20.21
CA GLU A 89 -6.74 2.23 20.21
C GLU A 89 -6.38 2.67 18.79
N ARG A 90 -6.28 1.73 17.85
CA ARG A 90 -6.04 2.02 16.43
C ARG A 90 -7.14 2.90 15.85
N LEU A 91 -8.39 2.73 16.27
CA LEU A 91 -9.52 3.55 15.82
C LEU A 91 -9.61 4.89 16.56
N GLY A 92 -8.92 5.06 17.69
CA GLY A 92 -8.89 6.29 18.48
C GLY A 92 -10.21 6.58 19.18
N ILE A 93 -11.01 5.56 19.50
CA ILE A 93 -12.35 5.70 20.09
C ILE A 93 -12.37 5.22 21.54
N SER A 94 -13.26 5.79 22.36
CA SER A 94 -13.48 5.34 23.74
C SER A 94 -14.24 4.00 23.78
N ALA A 95 -14.19 3.30 24.91
CA ALA A 95 -14.95 2.05 25.08
C ALA A 95 -16.46 2.27 25.00
N GLU A 96 -16.95 3.45 25.40
CA GLU A 96 -18.35 3.84 25.26
C GLU A 96 -18.74 4.03 23.79
N GLN A 97 -17.88 4.69 23.01
CA GLN A 97 -18.09 4.85 21.57
C GLN A 97 -18.06 3.49 20.85
N MET A 98 -17.13 2.61 21.24
CA MET A 98 -17.10 1.24 20.76
C MET A 98 -18.38 0.48 21.15
N GLY A 99 -18.89 0.69 22.36
CA GLY A 99 -20.17 0.13 22.81
C GLY A 99 -21.33 0.58 21.92
N LYS A 100 -21.42 1.88 21.63
CA LYS A 100 -22.44 2.44 20.72
C LYS A 100 -22.40 1.83 19.32
N LEU A 101 -21.21 1.61 18.78
CA LEU A 101 -21.04 0.96 17.46
C LEU A 101 -21.47 -0.50 17.45
N LEU A 102 -21.32 -1.19 18.58
CA LEU A 102 -21.62 -2.60 18.74
C LEU A 102 -23.03 -2.86 19.30
N GLY A 103 -23.77 -1.82 19.68
CA GLY A 103 -25.07 -1.94 20.34
C GLY A 103 -25.01 -2.52 21.75
N VAL A 104 -23.88 -2.33 22.45
CA VAL A 104 -23.66 -2.82 23.83
C VAL A 104 -23.22 -1.69 24.76
N SER A 105 -23.32 -1.91 26.06
CA SER A 105 -22.83 -0.94 27.05
C SER A 105 -21.29 -0.86 27.04
N GLY A 106 -20.74 0.33 27.30
CA GLY A 106 -19.28 0.53 27.42
C GLY A 106 -18.64 -0.35 28.51
N GLN A 107 -19.39 -0.66 29.57
CA GLN A 107 -18.99 -1.62 30.61
C GLN A 107 -18.75 -3.03 30.06
N SER A 108 -19.59 -3.48 29.11
CA SER A 108 -19.41 -4.80 28.47
C SER A 108 -18.14 -4.83 27.63
N VAL A 109 -17.83 -3.74 26.92
CA VAL A 109 -16.60 -3.58 26.13
C VAL A 109 -15.36 -3.68 27.04
N TYR A 110 -15.37 -2.99 28.18
CA TYR A 110 -14.29 -3.11 29.17
C TYR A 110 -14.18 -4.54 29.75
N GLY A 111 -15.31 -5.20 30.02
CA GLY A 111 -15.33 -6.59 30.45
C GLY A 111 -14.67 -7.54 29.44
N TRP A 112 -14.89 -7.30 28.15
CA TRP A 112 -14.27 -8.08 27.07
C TRP A 112 -12.78 -7.77 26.91
N GLU A 113 -12.38 -6.52 27.01
CA GLU A 113 -10.96 -6.12 26.98
C GLU A 113 -10.17 -6.66 28.16
N GLN A 114 -10.79 -6.79 29.33
CA GLN A 114 -10.18 -7.33 30.55
C GLN A 114 -10.30 -8.86 30.66
N LYS A 115 -10.82 -9.55 29.63
CA LYS A 115 -11.06 -11.01 29.63
C LYS A 115 -12.01 -11.49 30.75
N LYS A 116 -12.77 -10.58 31.38
CA LYS A 116 -13.76 -10.90 32.42
C LYS A 116 -14.99 -11.58 31.83
N THR A 117 -15.39 -11.18 30.62
CA THR A 117 -16.52 -11.78 29.90
C THR A 117 -16.16 -11.95 28.42
N THR A 118 -16.85 -12.85 27.73
CA THR A 118 -16.66 -13.10 26.29
C THR A 118 -17.89 -12.63 25.52
N PRO A 119 -17.74 -11.97 24.35
CA PRO A 119 -18.88 -11.58 23.53
C PRO A 119 -19.72 -12.78 23.11
N ARG A 120 -21.04 -12.60 23.15
CA ARG A 120 -22.00 -13.62 22.71
C ARG A 120 -21.89 -13.83 21.20
N ARG A 121 -22.31 -15.01 20.71
CA ARG A 121 -22.29 -15.33 19.27
C ARG A 121 -22.99 -14.29 18.40
N SER A 122 -24.06 -13.65 18.90
CA SER A 122 -24.79 -12.58 18.21
C SER A 122 -23.97 -11.28 18.05
N GLN A 123 -22.96 -11.05 18.89
CA GLN A 123 -22.14 -9.84 18.91
C GLN A 123 -20.86 -9.98 18.07
N LEU A 124 -20.45 -11.22 17.75
CA LEU A 124 -19.27 -11.48 16.91
C LEU A 124 -19.36 -10.88 15.49
N PRO A 125 -20.52 -10.92 14.79
CA PRO A 125 -20.66 -10.25 13.50
C PRO A 125 -20.51 -8.73 13.57
N ALA A 126 -21.03 -8.11 14.63
CA ALA A 126 -20.89 -6.66 14.84
C ALA A 126 -19.42 -6.28 15.08
N ILE A 127 -18.69 -7.07 15.87
CA ILE A 127 -17.25 -6.90 16.08
C ILE A 127 -16.46 -7.09 14.78
N ALA A 128 -16.85 -8.07 13.95
CA ALA A 128 -16.24 -8.30 12.65
C ALA A 128 -16.43 -7.11 11.70
N ALA A 129 -17.64 -6.54 11.66
CA ALA A 129 -17.95 -5.37 10.86
C ALA A 129 -17.09 -4.16 11.28
N VAL A 130 -16.94 -3.90 12.58
CA VAL A 130 -16.09 -2.80 13.08
C VAL A 130 -14.61 -3.04 12.77
N ARG A 131 -14.13 -4.30 12.79
CA ARG A 131 -12.73 -4.63 12.43
C ARG A 131 -12.42 -4.34 10.97
N ALA A 132 -13.39 -4.51 10.08
CA ALA A 132 -13.27 -4.21 8.65
C ALA A 132 -13.40 -2.70 8.34
N MET A 133 -13.92 -1.89 9.27
CA MET A 133 -14.07 -0.45 9.09
C MET A 133 -12.76 0.31 9.39
N GLY A 134 -12.50 1.34 8.59
CA GLY A 134 -11.41 2.31 8.83
C GLY A 134 -11.83 3.47 9.73
N LYS A 135 -10.85 4.23 10.24
CA LYS A 135 -11.06 5.40 11.12
C LYS A 135 -12.17 6.37 10.62
N ARG A 136 -12.21 6.64 9.32
CA ARG A 136 -13.19 7.55 8.69
C ARG A 136 -14.62 7.00 8.76
N ALA A 137 -14.82 5.74 8.37
CA ALA A 137 -16.13 5.07 8.43
C ALA A 137 -16.64 4.93 9.88
N VAL A 138 -15.73 4.72 10.84
CA VAL A 138 -16.06 4.66 12.27
C VAL A 138 -16.53 6.03 12.78
N ALA A 139 -15.86 7.11 12.38
CA ALA A 139 -16.26 8.47 12.74
C ALA A 139 -17.65 8.83 12.17
N GLU A 140 -17.93 8.46 10.91
CA GLU A 140 -19.25 8.66 10.28
C GLU A 140 -20.35 7.87 10.98
N ARG A 141 -20.10 6.60 11.33
CA ARG A 141 -21.08 5.80 12.09
C ARG A 141 -21.31 6.34 13.49
N LEU A 142 -20.28 6.83 14.17
CA LEU A 142 -20.43 7.48 15.47
C LEU A 142 -21.19 8.81 15.37
N ALA A 143 -21.05 9.55 14.26
CA ALA A 143 -21.82 10.76 14.00
C ALA A 143 -23.29 10.44 13.72
N GLN A 144 -23.57 9.38 12.96
CA GLN A 144 -24.94 8.90 12.70
C GLN A 144 -25.61 8.35 13.96
N ALA A 145 -24.88 7.64 14.82
CA ALA A 145 -25.39 7.09 16.08
C ALA A 145 -25.53 8.14 17.22
N LYS A 146 -25.12 9.39 16.98
CA LYS A 146 -25.34 10.52 17.89
C LYS A 146 -26.61 11.32 17.55
N LYS A 147 -27.26 11.02 16.43
CA LYS A 147 -28.50 11.65 15.99
C LYS A 147 -29.68 10.77 16.40
#